data_AF-A0A5B7XVN1-F1
#
_entry.id   AF-A0A5B7XVN1-F1
#
_cell.length_a   1.000
_cell.length_b   1.000
_cell.length_c   1.000
_cell.angle_alpha   90.00
_cell.angle_beta   90.00
_cell.angle_gamma   90.00
#
_symmetry.space_group_name_H-M   'P 1'
#
loop_
_entity.id
_entity.type
_entity.pdbx_description
1 polymer ?
#
loop_
_entity_poly.entity_id
_entity_poly.type
_entity_poly.pdbx_seq_one_letter_code
_entity_poly.pdbx_strand_id
1 'polypeptide(L)'
;MMKTKILSFLKQWGFYLTCSVIGVASIITIGIASAQIANEKNMPTEKQQIETMKLFASNNANVSQHYASFYASAPVDSQITNKYFNSAAWASALTYLKQPTQSEFNETKLFVLQNPKTAVLSQSYTNNYTISYTSYANDLEGVLYLKATFTPKNSSETNKPFDVIYTLDGFKKLDVNTSNRLTNSLLATPEALNQTQMKEKYSSFENFKQSYMAIPASDKAKQIEFIKSNFPINTLNSTAVLNYDSFNELTFTENRVTLTLKYDIKVANASKDNLEAVKTVPTNQEFTNTYDLSFLNTTAS
;
A
#
# COMPACT_ATOMS: atom_id res chain seq x y z
N MET A 1 66.11 -25.14 61.66
CA MET A 1 67.51 -25.60 61.84
C MET A 1 67.97 -26.25 60.56
N MET A 2 69.24 -26.06 60.25
CA MET A 2 69.89 -26.11 58.93
C MET A 2 70.41 -27.52 58.58
N LYS A 3 70.63 -27.77 57.27
CA LYS A 3 71.42 -28.86 56.64
C LYS A 3 70.66 -30.21 56.51
N THR A 4 70.77 -31.03 55.46
CA THR A 4 71.90 -31.31 54.56
C THR A 4 71.42 -32.09 53.32
N LYS A 5 71.89 -31.66 52.14
CA LYS A 5 72.34 -32.43 50.96
C LYS A 5 72.62 -33.95 51.16
N ILE A 6 72.28 -34.79 50.16
CA ILE A 6 73.16 -35.69 49.34
C ILE A 6 72.43 -36.95 48.79
N LEU A 7 72.53 -37.11 47.45
CA LEU A 7 72.69 -38.31 46.59
C LEU A 7 71.88 -39.59 46.90
N SER A 8 71.46 -40.44 45.95
CA SER A 8 71.69 -40.64 44.51
C SER A 8 70.87 -41.86 44.11
N PHE A 9 70.43 -42.00 42.85
CA PHE A 9 70.86 -43.13 42.04
C PHE A 9 70.64 -42.85 40.56
N LEU A 10 71.66 -43.20 39.79
CA LEU A 10 71.91 -42.89 38.40
C LEU A 10 71.74 -44.16 37.55
N LYS A 11 71.59 -43.92 36.24
CA LYS A 11 71.70 -44.82 35.06
C LYS A 11 70.37 -45.52 34.69
N GLN A 12 69.85 -45.32 33.48
CA GLN A 12 70.55 -45.76 32.27
C GLN A 12 70.13 -45.00 30.99
N TRP A 13 71.14 -44.45 30.27
CA TRP A 13 71.35 -44.38 28.81
C TRP A 13 70.12 -44.11 27.88
N GLY A 14 70.12 -43.14 26.96
CA GLY A 14 71.25 -42.41 26.38
C GLY A 14 70.83 -41.21 25.50
N PHE A 15 71.85 -40.41 25.21
CA PHE A 15 71.88 -39.31 24.25
C PHE A 15 71.62 -39.82 22.82
N TYR A 16 70.85 -39.10 22.00
CA TYR A 16 71.37 -38.21 20.95
C TYR A 16 70.25 -37.51 20.15
N LEU A 17 70.58 -36.29 19.71
CA LEU A 17 70.01 -35.49 18.63
C LEU A 17 68.77 -34.60 18.89
N THR A 18 69.11 -33.34 19.14
CA THR A 18 68.37 -32.12 18.79
C THR A 18 68.02 -32.05 17.29
N CYS A 19 66.78 -31.68 16.95
CA CYS A 19 66.44 -30.58 16.04
C CYS A 19 64.91 -30.41 15.92
N SER A 20 64.42 -29.29 16.46
CA SER A 20 63.37 -28.42 15.88
C SER A 20 62.30 -29.03 14.96
N VAL A 21 61.07 -29.18 15.46
CA VAL A 21 59.83 -28.81 14.74
C VAL A 21 58.87 -28.14 15.72
N ILE A 22 59.15 -26.89 16.06
CA ILE A 22 58.11 -25.92 16.39
C ILE A 22 57.53 -25.51 15.04
N GLY A 23 56.37 -26.05 14.65
CA GLY A 23 55.88 -25.74 13.30
C GLY A 23 54.57 -26.37 12.83
N VAL A 24 53.68 -26.82 13.73
CA VAL A 24 52.35 -27.31 13.30
C VAL A 24 51.19 -26.69 14.09
N ALA A 25 51.45 -25.99 15.20
CA ALA A 25 50.40 -25.29 15.95
C ALA A 25 49.99 -23.94 15.32
N SER A 26 50.76 -23.40 14.38
CA SER A 26 50.53 -22.05 13.82
C SER A 26 49.68 -22.01 12.55
N ILE A 27 49.43 -23.16 11.91
CA ILE A 27 48.69 -23.21 10.63
C ILE A 27 47.18 -23.43 10.85
N ILE A 28 46.81 -24.12 11.94
CA ILE A 28 45.38 -24.36 12.25
C ILE A 28 44.70 -23.09 12.78
N THR A 29 45.43 -22.21 13.49
CA THR A 29 44.87 -20.97 14.02
C THR A 29 44.65 -19.89 12.95
N ILE A 30 45.43 -19.91 11.86
CA ILE A 30 45.27 -18.94 10.74
C ILE A 30 44.09 -19.35 9.84
N GLY A 31 43.82 -20.65 9.67
CA GLY A 31 42.67 -21.14 8.90
C GLY A 31 41.31 -20.84 9.55
N ILE A 32 41.24 -20.91 10.89
CA ILE A 32 39.99 -20.61 11.63
C ILE A 32 39.76 -19.10 11.72
N ALA A 33 40.81 -18.30 11.90
CA ALA A 33 40.71 -16.84 11.88
C ALA A 33 40.36 -16.30 10.48
N SER A 34 40.92 -16.86 9.41
CA SER A 34 40.56 -16.45 8.04
C SER A 34 39.18 -16.92 7.61
N ALA A 35 38.69 -18.07 8.11
CA ALA A 35 37.29 -18.48 7.94
C ALA A 35 36.31 -17.62 8.76
N GLN A 36 36.67 -17.19 9.97
CA GLN A 36 35.87 -16.23 10.76
C GLN A 36 35.85 -14.84 10.13
N ILE A 37 37.00 -14.33 9.64
CA ILE A 37 37.11 -13.03 8.95
C ILE A 37 36.43 -13.07 7.57
N ALA A 38 36.46 -14.20 6.85
CA ALA A 38 35.74 -14.38 5.59
C ALA A 38 34.21 -14.49 5.80
N ASN A 39 33.76 -15.07 6.92
CA ASN A 39 32.34 -15.07 7.28
C ASN A 39 31.85 -13.70 7.74
N GLU A 40 32.67 -12.90 8.44
CA GLU A 40 32.33 -11.51 8.78
C GLU A 40 32.23 -10.60 7.55
N LYS A 41 33.08 -10.82 6.53
CA LYS A 41 33.03 -10.06 5.27
C LYS A 41 31.79 -10.32 4.41
N ASN A 42 31.12 -11.46 4.62
CA ASN A 42 29.88 -11.82 3.91
C ASN A 42 28.63 -11.63 4.78
N MET A 43 28.75 -10.99 5.95
CA MET A 43 27.58 -10.64 6.73
C MET A 43 26.78 -9.56 5.99
N PRO A 44 25.50 -9.80 5.68
CA PRO A 44 24.65 -8.75 5.15
C PRO A 44 24.66 -7.58 6.13
N THR A 45 24.93 -6.39 5.60
CA THR A 45 24.83 -5.13 6.34
C THR A 45 23.49 -5.05 7.07
N GLU A 46 23.42 -4.35 8.21
CA GLU A 46 22.18 -4.17 8.99
C GLU A 46 20.98 -3.83 8.09
N LYS A 47 21.21 -2.97 7.08
CA LYS A 47 20.27 -2.64 6.00
C LYS A 47 19.80 -3.86 5.19
N GLN A 48 20.71 -4.67 4.66
CA GLN A 48 20.37 -5.90 3.92
C GLN A 48 19.59 -6.90 4.81
N GLN A 49 19.83 -6.88 6.13
CA GLN A 49 19.06 -7.69 7.07
C GLN A 49 17.61 -7.24 7.21
N ILE A 50 17.38 -5.94 7.14
CA ILE A 50 16.05 -5.32 7.22
C ILE A 50 15.30 -5.55 5.90
N GLU A 51 15.96 -5.36 4.75
CA GLU A 51 15.35 -5.52 3.42
C GLU A 51 14.85 -6.94 3.13
N THR A 52 15.44 -7.95 3.78
CA THR A 52 15.08 -9.37 3.61
C THR A 52 13.90 -9.80 4.49
N MET A 53 13.37 -8.93 5.34
CA MET A 53 12.24 -9.27 6.21
C MET A 53 10.92 -9.29 5.44
N LYS A 54 10.00 -10.18 5.83
CA LYS A 54 8.66 -10.29 5.26
C LYS A 54 7.58 -10.08 6.33
N LEU A 55 6.44 -9.50 5.96
CA LEU A 55 5.26 -9.35 6.81
C LEU A 55 4.25 -10.49 6.57
N PHE A 56 3.62 -10.96 7.65
CA PHE A 56 2.56 -11.98 7.61
C PHE A 56 1.43 -11.58 8.55
N ALA A 57 0.21 -12.00 8.23
CA ALA A 57 -0.92 -11.89 9.14
C ALA A 57 -0.84 -13.04 10.15
N SER A 58 -1.05 -12.79 11.45
CA SER A 58 -1.23 -13.90 12.39
C SER A 58 -2.50 -14.68 12.03
N ASN A 59 -2.54 -15.97 12.37
CA ASN A 59 -3.77 -16.77 12.30
C ASN A 59 -4.93 -16.18 13.13
N ASN A 60 -4.65 -15.26 14.06
CA ASN A 60 -5.65 -14.58 14.88
C ASN A 60 -6.14 -13.24 14.27
N ALA A 61 -5.46 -12.72 13.25
CA ALA A 61 -5.87 -11.52 12.56
C ALA A 61 -6.83 -11.91 11.43
N ASN A 62 -8.12 -11.59 11.57
CA ASN A 62 -9.14 -11.89 10.57
C ASN A 62 -9.09 -10.91 9.38
N VAL A 63 -7.90 -10.71 8.80
CA VAL A 63 -7.67 -9.75 7.71
C VAL A 63 -8.45 -10.08 6.44
N SER A 64 -8.76 -11.36 6.24
CA SER A 64 -9.56 -11.85 5.09
C SER A 64 -10.98 -11.29 5.02
N GLN A 65 -11.51 -10.78 6.14
CA GLN A 65 -12.83 -10.15 6.19
C GLN A 65 -12.81 -8.65 5.89
N HIS A 66 -11.64 -8.03 5.85
CA HIS A 66 -11.47 -6.60 5.70
C HIS A 66 -10.69 -6.26 4.43
N TYR A 67 -11.02 -5.12 3.82
CA TYR A 67 -10.19 -4.56 2.74
C TYR A 67 -8.88 -4.01 3.32
N ALA A 68 -7.82 -4.01 2.51
CA ALA A 68 -6.53 -3.46 2.92
C ALA A 68 -6.64 -1.96 3.25
N SER A 69 -7.50 -1.22 2.53
CA SER A 69 -7.76 0.20 2.76
C SER A 69 -8.26 0.54 4.17
N PHE A 70 -8.83 -0.42 4.91
CA PHE A 70 -9.20 -0.22 6.31
C PHE A 70 -8.00 0.03 7.24
N TYR A 71 -6.82 -0.43 6.82
CA TYR A 71 -5.56 -0.33 7.56
C TYR A 71 -4.61 0.70 6.95
N ALA A 72 -4.95 1.31 5.80
CA ALA A 72 -4.08 2.26 5.11
C ALA A 72 -4.10 3.66 5.74
N SER A 73 -2.96 4.34 5.71
CA SER A 73 -2.79 5.67 6.31
C SER A 73 -3.41 6.78 5.42
N ALA A 74 -3.56 6.52 4.13
CA ALA A 74 -4.24 7.40 3.18
C ALA A 74 -5.15 6.57 2.27
N PRO A 75 -6.45 6.42 2.61
CA PRO A 75 -7.40 5.80 1.71
C PRO A 75 -7.77 6.74 0.56
N VAL A 76 -8.17 6.15 -0.57
CA VAL A 76 -8.83 6.86 -1.69
C VAL A 76 -10.20 7.42 -1.27
N ASP A 77 -10.77 6.88 -0.18
CA ASP A 77 -12.04 7.29 0.42
C ASP A 77 -11.79 7.97 1.77
N SER A 78 -11.98 9.29 1.85
CA SER A 78 -11.85 10.02 3.11
C SER A 78 -12.86 9.56 4.18
N GLN A 79 -13.96 8.91 3.81
CA GLN A 79 -14.97 8.39 4.74
C GLN A 79 -14.59 7.01 5.32
N ILE A 80 -13.68 6.28 4.67
CA ILE A 80 -13.04 5.06 5.22
C ILE A 80 -11.68 5.42 5.80
N THR A 81 -11.51 6.65 6.29
CA THR A 81 -10.36 6.95 7.14
C THR A 81 -10.61 6.36 8.51
N ASN A 82 -10.11 5.15 8.72
CA ASN A 82 -9.79 4.77 10.08
C ASN A 82 -8.54 5.56 10.48
N LYS A 83 -8.73 6.67 11.21
CA LYS A 83 -7.67 7.47 11.86
C LYS A 83 -6.78 6.66 12.81
N TYR A 84 -6.99 5.35 12.91
CA TYR A 84 -6.42 4.46 13.90
C TYR A 84 -5.06 3.88 13.49
N PHE A 85 -4.75 3.70 12.20
CA PHE A 85 -3.49 3.08 11.75
C PHE A 85 -2.42 4.09 11.33
N ASN A 86 -2.02 4.92 12.30
CA ASN A 86 -0.83 5.77 12.18
C ASN A 86 0.46 5.00 12.51
N SER A 87 1.62 5.67 12.39
CA SER A 87 2.92 5.04 12.66
C SER A 87 3.01 4.40 14.06
N ALA A 88 2.38 5.00 15.08
CA ALA A 88 2.40 4.45 16.44
C ALA A 88 1.55 3.18 16.57
N ALA A 89 0.39 3.14 15.89
CA ALA A 89 -0.45 1.95 15.84
C ALA A 89 0.21 0.80 15.07
N TRP A 90 0.95 1.09 14.00
CA TRP A 90 1.76 0.06 13.32
C TRP A 90 2.88 -0.45 14.22
N ALA A 91 3.57 0.43 14.95
CA ALA A 91 4.61 0.02 15.88
C ALA A 91 4.09 -0.93 16.99
N SER A 92 2.82 -0.80 17.40
CA SER A 92 2.20 -1.67 18.40
C SER A 92 1.53 -2.93 17.82
N ALA A 93 1.12 -2.91 16.55
CA ALA A 93 0.50 -4.06 15.88
C ALA A 93 1.52 -5.07 15.33
N LEU A 94 2.77 -4.65 15.13
CA LEU A 94 3.83 -5.47 14.57
C LEU A 94 4.66 -6.14 15.66
N THR A 95 4.58 -7.47 15.71
CA THR A 95 5.49 -8.30 16.48
C THR A 95 6.54 -8.91 15.58
N TYR A 96 7.76 -8.99 16.10
CA TYR A 96 8.81 -9.75 15.45
C TYR A 96 8.91 -11.14 16.09
N LEU A 97 8.94 -12.20 15.28
CA LEU A 97 8.85 -13.57 15.82
C LEU A 97 10.14 -14.06 16.49
N LYS A 98 11.35 -13.63 16.08
CA LYS A 98 12.66 -13.94 16.72
C LYS A 98 13.85 -13.38 15.93
N GLN A 99 14.89 -12.84 16.59
CA GLN A 99 16.14 -12.42 15.92
C GLN A 99 16.77 -13.63 15.20
N PRO A 100 16.86 -13.61 13.86
CA PRO A 100 17.20 -14.79 13.10
C PRO A 100 18.71 -14.99 13.18
N THR A 101 19.12 -16.23 13.41
CA THR A 101 20.49 -16.68 13.16
C THR A 101 20.84 -16.55 11.68
N GLN A 102 22.14 -16.56 11.34
CA GLN A 102 22.61 -16.49 9.95
C GLN A 102 22.00 -17.58 9.04
N SER A 103 21.69 -18.75 9.61
CA SER A 103 20.99 -19.85 8.95
C SER A 103 19.50 -19.52 8.72
N GLU A 104 18.80 -19.04 9.75
CA GLU A 104 17.37 -18.65 9.67
C GLU A 104 17.15 -17.47 8.73
N PHE A 105 18.18 -16.65 8.51
CA PHE A 105 18.18 -15.52 7.58
C PHE A 105 17.91 -15.92 6.13
N ASN A 106 18.40 -17.08 5.73
CA ASN A 106 18.21 -17.62 4.39
C ASN A 106 16.86 -18.32 4.22
N GLU A 107 16.21 -18.71 5.33
CA GLU A 107 15.04 -19.58 5.29
C GLU A 107 13.73 -18.90 5.68
N THR A 108 13.69 -17.93 6.61
CA THR A 108 12.45 -17.18 6.92
C THR A 108 12.69 -16.04 7.90
N LYS A 109 12.20 -14.85 7.57
CA LYS A 109 12.05 -13.73 8.52
C LYS A 109 10.63 -13.21 8.47
N LEU A 110 9.91 -13.37 9.58
CA LEU A 110 8.48 -13.14 9.66
C LEU A 110 8.17 -12.04 10.69
N PHE A 111 7.64 -10.91 10.24
CA PHE A 111 6.82 -10.05 11.08
C PHE A 111 5.40 -10.60 11.11
N VAL A 112 4.72 -10.47 12.26
CA VAL A 112 3.34 -10.93 12.42
C VAL A 112 2.46 -9.78 12.88
N LEU A 113 1.38 -9.53 12.14
CA LEU A 113 0.28 -8.68 12.57
C LEU A 113 -0.44 -9.35 13.74
N GLN A 114 -0.23 -8.85 14.97
CA GLN A 114 -1.01 -9.28 16.14
C GLN A 114 -2.14 -8.28 16.43
N ASN A 115 -3.21 -8.79 17.03
CA ASN A 115 -4.27 -7.98 17.64
C ASN A 115 -3.61 -6.96 18.61
N PRO A 116 -4.01 -5.67 18.65
CA PRO A 116 -3.31 -4.54 19.32
C PRO A 116 -3.04 -4.64 20.84
N LYS A 117 -3.08 -5.83 21.44
CA LYS A 117 -2.87 -6.05 22.87
C LYS A 117 -1.57 -6.78 23.24
N THR A 118 -0.74 -7.23 22.30
CA THR A 118 0.52 -7.91 22.66
C THR A 118 1.68 -7.66 21.71
N ALA A 119 2.80 -7.32 22.35
CA ALA A 119 4.21 -7.24 21.94
C ALA A 119 4.59 -6.34 20.73
N VAL A 120 5.66 -5.60 20.94
CA VAL A 120 6.19 -4.53 20.10
C VAL A 120 7.38 -5.07 19.30
N LEU A 121 7.71 -4.47 18.16
CA LEU A 121 9.00 -4.65 17.50
C LEU A 121 10.15 -4.66 18.53
N SER A 122 10.85 -5.79 18.61
CA SER A 122 11.92 -6.00 19.57
C SER A 122 13.08 -5.03 19.31
N GLN A 123 13.72 -4.62 20.41
CA GLN A 123 14.74 -3.58 20.60
C GLN A 123 15.92 -3.51 19.59
N SER A 124 16.09 -4.49 18.72
CA SER A 124 17.28 -4.71 17.87
C SER A 124 17.59 -3.53 16.93
N TYR A 125 16.59 -2.97 16.25
CA TYR A 125 16.79 -1.84 15.31
C TYR A 125 16.46 -0.48 15.93
N THR A 126 15.57 -0.47 16.93
CA THR A 126 15.19 0.76 17.64
C THR A 126 16.35 1.37 18.44
N ASN A 127 17.42 0.61 18.68
CA ASN A 127 18.62 1.13 19.32
C ASN A 127 19.38 2.09 18.39
N ASN A 128 19.45 1.78 17.10
CA ASN A 128 20.22 2.53 16.10
C ASN A 128 19.35 3.47 15.26
N TYR A 129 18.05 3.16 15.12
CA TYR A 129 17.13 3.86 14.23
C TYR A 129 15.86 4.28 14.97
N THR A 130 15.33 5.45 14.59
CA THR A 130 13.92 5.80 14.75
C THR A 130 13.18 5.25 13.53
N ILE A 131 12.12 4.47 13.74
CA ILE A 131 11.37 3.84 12.66
C ILE A 131 9.99 4.47 12.58
N SER A 132 9.60 4.92 11.38
CA SER A 132 8.24 5.38 11.09
C SER A 132 7.57 4.51 10.04
N TYR A 133 6.24 4.42 10.09
CA TYR A 133 5.44 3.57 9.22
C TYR A 133 4.38 4.38 8.48
N THR A 134 4.26 4.12 7.18
CA THR A 134 3.15 4.59 6.34
C THR A 134 2.59 3.40 5.57
N SER A 135 1.27 3.27 5.56
CA SER A 135 0.59 2.11 4.96
C SER A 135 -0.26 2.52 3.75
N TYR A 136 -0.24 1.66 2.73
CA TYR A 136 -0.87 1.87 1.43
C TYR A 136 -1.60 0.60 1.01
N ALA A 137 -2.76 0.73 0.35
CA ALA A 137 -3.61 -0.40 0.04
C ALA A 137 -3.70 -0.70 -1.46
N ASN A 138 -3.81 -1.98 -1.77
CA ASN A 138 -4.30 -2.49 -3.03
C ASN A 138 -5.51 -3.39 -2.74
N ASP A 139 -6.70 -2.81 -2.83
CA ASP A 139 -7.94 -3.53 -2.55
C ASP A 139 -8.32 -4.48 -3.68
N LEU A 140 -7.80 -4.26 -4.89
CA LEU A 140 -8.04 -5.17 -6.02
C LEU A 140 -7.31 -6.50 -5.83
N GLU A 141 -6.10 -6.44 -5.28
CA GLU A 141 -5.29 -7.63 -5.00
C GLU A 141 -5.38 -8.15 -3.57
N GLY A 142 -6.03 -7.41 -2.67
CA GLY A 142 -6.13 -7.80 -1.26
C GLY A 142 -4.76 -7.72 -0.56
N VAL A 143 -4.01 -6.66 -0.86
CA VAL A 143 -2.63 -6.46 -0.41
C VAL A 143 -2.49 -5.13 0.30
N LEU A 144 -1.78 -5.13 1.42
CA LEU A 144 -1.33 -3.92 2.11
C LEU A 144 0.19 -3.79 1.96
N TYR A 145 0.64 -2.63 1.53
CA TYR A 145 2.05 -2.25 1.52
C TYR A 145 2.34 -1.40 2.75
N LEU A 146 3.37 -1.75 3.51
CA LEU A 146 3.83 -1.00 4.65
C LEU A 146 5.24 -0.49 4.38
N LYS A 147 5.36 0.83 4.17
CA LYS A 147 6.62 1.53 4.06
C LYS A 147 7.14 1.80 5.47
N ALA A 148 8.26 1.18 5.82
CA ALA A 148 9.00 1.46 7.04
C ALA A 148 10.22 2.34 6.69
N THR A 149 10.27 3.54 7.25
CA THR A 149 11.39 4.48 7.09
C THR A 149 12.29 4.38 8.32
N PHE A 150 13.54 4.02 8.09
CA PHE A 150 14.57 3.88 9.11
C PHE A 150 15.43 5.14 9.13
N THR A 151 15.27 5.96 10.16
CA THR A 151 16.05 7.19 10.36
C THR A 151 17.11 6.95 11.44
N PRO A 152 18.41 6.95 11.10
CA PRO A 152 19.48 6.76 12.08
C PRO A 152 19.40 7.79 13.21
N LYS A 153 19.59 7.34 14.45
CA LYS A 153 19.64 8.25 15.62
C LYS A 153 20.93 9.05 15.68
N ASN A 154 22.01 8.50 15.12
CA ASN A 154 23.30 9.15 14.97
C ASN A 154 23.59 9.32 13.47
N SER A 155 23.58 10.57 13.01
CA SER A 155 23.91 10.90 11.61
C SER A 155 25.42 10.85 11.40
N SER A 156 25.87 9.94 10.55
CA SER A 156 27.20 9.94 9.93
C SER A 156 27.02 9.77 8.43
N GLU A 157 28.00 10.13 7.61
CA GLU A 157 27.90 9.99 6.14
C GLU A 157 27.56 8.56 5.68
N THR A 158 27.92 7.56 6.50
CA THR A 158 27.66 6.13 6.28
C THR A 158 26.26 5.67 6.68
N ASN A 159 25.55 6.43 7.53
CA ASN A 159 24.22 6.08 8.02
C ASN A 159 23.21 7.12 7.52
N LYS A 160 22.66 6.90 6.33
CA LYS A 160 21.57 7.71 5.77
C LYS A 160 20.20 7.06 6.03
N PRO A 161 19.12 7.83 6.10
CA PRO A 161 17.77 7.27 6.12
C PRO A 161 17.52 6.38 4.91
N PHE A 162 16.78 5.31 5.10
CA PHE A 162 16.37 4.43 4.02
C PHE A 162 14.98 3.86 4.28
N ASP A 163 14.32 3.48 3.19
CA ASP A 163 12.97 2.93 3.21
C ASP A 163 13.00 1.45 2.87
N VAL A 164 12.16 0.67 3.55
CA VAL A 164 11.87 -0.71 3.19
C VAL A 164 10.36 -0.86 3.04
N ILE A 165 9.93 -1.42 1.91
CA ILE A 165 8.51 -1.65 1.63
C ILE A 165 8.22 -3.12 1.87
N TYR A 166 7.43 -3.38 2.90
CA TYR A 166 6.93 -4.71 3.19
C TYR A 166 5.55 -4.92 2.57
N THR A 167 5.23 -6.18 2.28
CA THR A 167 3.97 -6.58 1.66
C THR A 167 3.24 -7.54 2.60
N LEU A 168 1.95 -7.29 2.83
CA LEU A 168 1.06 -8.13 3.61
C LEU A 168 -0.14 -8.51 2.75
N ASP A 169 -0.27 -9.79 2.45
CA ASP A 169 -1.33 -10.34 1.60
C ASP A 169 -2.45 -10.99 2.42
N GLY A 170 -3.55 -11.36 1.74
CA GLY A 170 -4.64 -12.13 2.34
C GLY A 170 -5.83 -11.29 2.82
N PHE A 171 -5.86 -10.00 2.48
CA PHE A 171 -7.04 -9.16 2.68
C PHE A 171 -8.16 -9.52 1.72
N LYS A 172 -9.37 -9.09 2.05
CA LYS A 172 -10.51 -9.18 1.15
C LYS A 172 -10.20 -8.42 -0.15
N LYS A 173 -10.41 -9.07 -1.30
CA LYS A 173 -10.36 -8.42 -2.62
C LYS A 173 -11.68 -7.72 -2.91
N LEU A 174 -11.61 -6.54 -3.51
CA LEU A 174 -12.78 -5.81 -3.98
C LEU A 174 -13.28 -6.42 -5.28
N ASP A 175 -14.49 -6.97 -5.24
CA ASP A 175 -15.29 -7.24 -6.43
C ASP A 175 -16.22 -6.05 -6.68
N VAL A 176 -15.92 -5.27 -7.72
CA VAL A 176 -16.68 -4.06 -8.07
C VAL A 176 -18.12 -4.35 -8.52
N ASN A 177 -18.44 -5.58 -8.92
CA ASN A 177 -19.77 -5.96 -9.39
C ASN A 177 -20.70 -6.39 -8.25
N THR A 178 -20.13 -6.88 -7.14
CA THR A 178 -20.90 -7.39 -5.99
C THR A 178 -20.67 -6.58 -4.71
N SER A 179 -19.84 -5.55 -4.73
CA SER A 179 -19.51 -4.78 -3.53
C SER A 179 -20.67 -3.89 -3.10
N ASN A 180 -21.19 -4.18 -1.90
CA ASN A 180 -22.17 -3.35 -1.20
C ASN A 180 -21.71 -1.90 -0.93
N ARG A 181 -20.42 -1.57 -1.15
CA ARG A 181 -19.96 -0.16 -1.12
C ARG A 181 -20.69 0.71 -2.14
N LEU A 182 -21.19 0.09 -3.23
CA LEU A 182 -21.85 0.79 -4.32
C LEU A 182 -23.37 0.78 -4.23
N THR A 183 -23.96 -0.18 -3.52
CA THR A 183 -25.40 -0.43 -3.57
C THR A 183 -26.22 0.48 -2.65
N ASN A 184 -25.59 1.13 -1.65
CA ASN A 184 -26.33 1.83 -0.58
C ASN A 184 -26.07 3.35 -0.50
N SER A 185 -25.26 3.92 -1.38
CA SER A 185 -24.94 5.35 -1.38
C SER A 185 -25.44 5.97 -2.68
N LEU A 186 -26.29 7.00 -2.63
CA LEU A 186 -26.49 7.88 -3.78
C LEU A 186 -25.12 8.43 -4.18
N LEU A 187 -24.55 7.92 -5.28
CA LEU A 187 -23.17 8.25 -5.70
C LEU A 187 -23.10 9.62 -6.37
N ALA A 188 -24.21 10.09 -6.93
CA ALA A 188 -24.35 11.43 -7.48
C ALA A 188 -25.79 11.93 -7.38
N THR A 189 -25.96 13.25 -7.44
CA THR A 189 -27.25 13.92 -7.52
C THR A 189 -27.23 14.96 -8.65
N PRO A 190 -28.32 15.06 -9.44
CA PRO A 190 -28.43 16.14 -10.42
C PRO A 190 -28.44 17.49 -9.70
N GLU A 191 -27.79 18.49 -10.30
CA GLU A 191 -27.90 19.87 -9.84
C GLU A 191 -29.14 20.56 -10.41
N ALA A 192 -29.52 21.68 -9.79
CA ALA A 192 -30.56 22.54 -10.34
C ALA A 192 -30.13 23.09 -11.70
N LEU A 193 -31.01 22.98 -12.69
CA LEU A 193 -30.75 23.51 -14.02
C LEU A 193 -30.75 25.04 -14.02
N ASN A 194 -29.83 25.64 -14.76
CA ASN A 194 -29.85 27.08 -15.01
C ASN A 194 -30.91 27.42 -16.07
N GLN A 195 -32.16 27.53 -15.62
CA GLN A 195 -33.30 27.73 -16.52
C GLN A 195 -33.18 29.00 -17.37
N THR A 196 -32.68 30.11 -16.80
CA THR A 196 -32.51 31.37 -17.53
C THR A 196 -31.54 31.22 -18.69
N GLN A 197 -30.34 30.68 -18.43
CA GLN A 197 -29.34 30.47 -19.46
C GLN A 197 -29.82 29.50 -20.56
N MET A 198 -30.53 28.44 -20.18
CA MET A 198 -31.08 27.48 -21.14
C MET A 198 -32.19 28.11 -22.00
N LYS A 199 -33.06 28.95 -21.42
CA LYS A 199 -34.07 29.71 -22.17
C LYS A 199 -33.42 30.67 -23.17
N GLU A 200 -32.40 31.42 -22.76
CA GLU A 200 -31.66 32.33 -23.65
C GLU A 200 -30.96 31.58 -24.79
N LYS A 201 -30.33 30.44 -24.48
CA LYS A 201 -29.54 29.67 -25.46
C LYS A 201 -30.41 28.92 -26.47
N TYR A 202 -31.51 28.31 -26.03
CA TYR A 202 -32.30 27.41 -26.88
C TYR A 202 -33.68 27.96 -27.24
N SER A 203 -34.27 28.88 -26.49
CA SER A 203 -35.61 29.48 -26.69
C SER A 203 -36.83 28.53 -26.68
N SER A 204 -36.67 27.23 -26.96
CA SER A 204 -37.73 26.22 -26.87
C SER A 204 -37.16 24.82 -26.59
N PHE A 205 -38.02 23.90 -26.14
CA PHE A 205 -37.62 22.49 -25.98
C PHE A 205 -37.20 21.85 -27.31
N GLU A 206 -37.91 22.17 -28.39
CA GLU A 206 -37.62 21.61 -29.71
C GLU A 206 -36.25 22.09 -30.23
N ASN A 207 -35.91 23.37 -30.03
CA ASN A 207 -34.59 23.90 -30.38
C ASN A 207 -33.47 23.30 -29.51
N PHE A 208 -33.72 23.02 -28.24
CA PHE A 208 -32.79 22.27 -27.38
C PHE A 208 -32.51 20.88 -27.95
N LYS A 209 -33.59 20.14 -28.27
CA LYS A 209 -33.52 18.80 -28.85
C LYS A 209 -32.79 18.80 -30.19
N GLN A 210 -33.10 19.74 -31.09
CA GLN A 210 -32.44 19.88 -32.39
C GLN A 210 -30.96 20.24 -32.24
N SER A 211 -30.61 21.08 -31.27
CA SER A 211 -29.19 21.41 -30.99
C SER A 211 -28.39 20.17 -30.59
N TYR A 212 -28.98 19.25 -29.84
CA TYR A 212 -28.35 17.96 -29.53
C TYR A 212 -28.32 17.03 -30.74
N MET A 213 -29.43 16.89 -31.47
CA MET A 213 -29.53 15.99 -32.64
C MET A 213 -28.67 16.43 -33.82
N ALA A 214 -28.28 17.70 -33.90
CA ALA A 214 -27.34 18.21 -34.89
C ALA A 214 -25.89 17.75 -34.63
N ILE A 215 -25.58 17.23 -33.44
CA ILE A 215 -24.26 16.66 -33.11
C ILE A 215 -24.18 15.25 -33.73
N PRO A 216 -23.21 14.98 -34.64
CA PRO A 216 -23.06 13.65 -35.22
C PRO A 216 -22.89 12.57 -34.15
N ALA A 217 -23.55 11.42 -34.30
CA ALA A 217 -23.44 10.32 -33.34
C ALA A 217 -22.00 9.79 -33.16
N SER A 218 -21.15 10.00 -34.16
CA SER A 218 -19.71 9.69 -34.10
C SER A 218 -18.89 10.70 -33.28
N ASP A 219 -19.40 11.91 -33.02
CA ASP A 219 -18.72 12.98 -32.30
C ASP A 219 -19.05 12.94 -30.80
N LYS A 220 -18.59 11.86 -30.14
CA LYS A 220 -18.84 11.61 -28.71
C LYS A 220 -18.34 12.75 -27.81
N ALA A 221 -17.23 13.39 -28.17
CA ALA A 221 -16.67 14.50 -27.39
C ALA A 221 -17.65 15.67 -27.30
N LYS A 222 -18.26 16.09 -28.42
CA LYS A 222 -19.27 17.15 -28.42
C LYS A 222 -20.56 16.75 -27.72
N GLN A 223 -20.99 15.49 -27.83
CA GLN A 223 -22.14 14.99 -27.08
C GLN A 223 -21.90 15.08 -25.56
N ILE A 224 -20.72 14.69 -25.09
CA ILE A 224 -20.33 14.79 -23.68
C ILE A 224 -20.25 16.25 -23.22
N GLU A 225 -19.69 17.14 -24.03
CA GLU A 225 -19.66 18.59 -23.75
C GLU A 225 -21.06 19.17 -23.62
N PHE A 226 -21.97 18.79 -24.53
CA PHE A 226 -23.38 19.17 -24.46
C PHE A 226 -24.00 18.71 -23.13
N ILE A 227 -23.80 17.46 -22.73
CA ILE A 227 -24.34 16.94 -21.46
C ILE A 227 -23.78 17.70 -20.28
N LYS A 228 -22.45 17.88 -20.18
CA LYS A 228 -21.83 18.57 -19.04
C LYS A 228 -22.29 20.03 -18.92
N SER A 229 -22.52 20.70 -20.04
CA SER A 229 -22.96 22.11 -20.05
C SER A 229 -24.43 22.30 -19.67
N ASN A 230 -25.29 21.32 -19.95
CA ASN A 230 -26.74 21.44 -19.75
C ASN A 230 -27.26 20.65 -18.54
N PHE A 231 -26.54 19.61 -18.12
CA PHE A 231 -26.92 18.71 -17.03
C PHE A 231 -25.77 18.63 -16.03
N PRO A 232 -25.57 19.66 -15.18
CA PRO A 232 -24.61 19.60 -14.11
C PRO A 232 -25.01 18.51 -13.10
N ILE A 233 -24.03 17.71 -12.66
CA ILE A 233 -24.22 16.59 -11.75
C ILE A 233 -23.12 16.63 -10.70
N ASN A 234 -23.53 16.59 -9.43
CA ASN A 234 -22.63 16.54 -8.29
C ASN A 234 -22.41 15.09 -7.85
N THR A 235 -21.15 14.63 -7.83
CA THR A 235 -20.78 13.36 -7.18
C THR A 235 -20.74 13.54 -5.67
N LEU A 236 -21.55 12.77 -4.94
CA LEU A 236 -21.65 12.87 -3.47
C LEU A 236 -20.56 12.08 -2.74
N ASN A 237 -19.96 11.09 -3.42
CA ASN A 237 -18.87 10.28 -2.88
C ASN A 237 -17.57 10.59 -3.63
N SER A 238 -16.47 10.83 -2.90
CA SER A 238 -15.15 11.16 -3.46
C SER A 238 -14.53 10.02 -4.28
N THR A 239 -15.01 8.79 -4.08
CA THR A 239 -14.60 7.61 -4.85
C THR A 239 -15.44 7.39 -6.11
N ALA A 240 -16.64 7.97 -6.20
CA ALA A 240 -17.49 7.80 -7.37
C ALA A 240 -17.04 8.73 -8.50
N VAL A 241 -17.06 8.19 -9.72
CA VAL A 241 -16.77 8.94 -10.94
C VAL A 241 -17.89 8.64 -11.93
N LEU A 242 -18.48 9.68 -12.52
CA LEU A 242 -19.41 9.49 -13.63
C LEU A 242 -18.64 9.21 -14.91
N ASN A 243 -18.92 8.07 -15.52
CA ASN A 243 -18.32 7.67 -16.77
C ASN A 243 -19.11 8.26 -17.93
N TYR A 244 -18.71 9.44 -18.39
CA TYR A 244 -19.35 10.09 -19.55
C TYR A 244 -19.10 9.35 -20.87
N ASP A 245 -18.05 8.53 -20.96
CA ASP A 245 -17.76 7.74 -22.16
C ASP A 245 -18.71 6.53 -22.28
N SER A 246 -19.33 6.11 -21.17
CA SER A 246 -20.39 5.09 -21.17
C SER A 246 -21.73 5.57 -21.74
N PHE A 247 -21.86 6.87 -21.98
CA PHE A 247 -23.07 7.48 -22.51
C PHE A 247 -23.37 7.01 -23.93
N ASN A 248 -24.60 6.54 -24.15
CA ASN A 248 -25.06 6.21 -25.49
C ASN A 248 -25.78 7.39 -26.14
N GLU A 249 -26.96 7.75 -25.63
CA GLU A 249 -27.82 8.81 -26.16
C GLU A 249 -28.73 9.42 -25.09
N LEU A 250 -29.24 10.63 -25.36
CA LEU A 250 -30.30 11.25 -24.57
C LEU A 250 -31.64 10.70 -25.07
N THR A 251 -32.49 10.25 -24.15
CA THR A 251 -33.87 9.88 -24.50
C THR A 251 -34.79 11.08 -24.31
N PHE A 252 -35.56 11.41 -25.34
CA PHE A 252 -36.50 12.53 -25.33
C PHE A 252 -37.93 12.01 -25.25
N THR A 253 -38.73 12.54 -24.33
CA THR A 253 -40.16 12.20 -24.22
C THR A 253 -40.93 13.44 -23.82
N GLU A 254 -41.80 13.93 -24.71
CA GLU A 254 -42.50 15.21 -24.53
C GLU A 254 -41.52 16.33 -24.16
N ASN A 255 -41.66 16.96 -22.98
CA ASN A 255 -40.79 18.01 -22.47
C ASN A 255 -39.70 17.50 -21.53
N ARG A 256 -39.42 16.19 -21.55
CA ARG A 256 -38.48 15.53 -20.64
C ARG A 256 -37.29 14.97 -21.39
N VAL A 257 -36.16 14.97 -20.71
CA VAL A 257 -34.90 14.38 -21.18
C VAL A 257 -34.40 13.42 -20.13
N THR A 258 -34.18 12.17 -20.51
CA THR A 258 -33.56 11.16 -19.64
C THR A 258 -32.10 11.00 -20.04
N LEU A 259 -31.23 11.15 -19.04
CA LEU A 259 -29.80 10.91 -19.12
C LEU A 259 -29.47 9.66 -18.32
N THR A 260 -28.84 8.69 -18.97
CA THR A 260 -28.30 7.49 -18.34
C THR A 260 -26.79 7.44 -18.55
N LEU A 261 -26.05 7.32 -17.46
CA LEU A 261 -24.60 7.17 -17.40
C LEU A 261 -24.25 5.97 -16.52
N LYS A 262 -23.06 5.40 -16.68
CA LYS A 262 -22.51 4.44 -15.72
C LYS A 262 -21.59 5.11 -14.71
N TYR A 263 -21.46 4.50 -13.55
CA TYR A 263 -20.46 4.85 -12.56
C TYR A 263 -19.18 4.05 -12.78
N ASP A 264 -18.06 4.74 -12.65
CA ASP A 264 -16.77 4.14 -12.33
C ASP A 264 -16.44 4.46 -10.86
N ILE A 265 -15.51 3.69 -10.30
CA ILE A 265 -15.07 3.87 -8.91
C ILE A 265 -13.56 4.00 -8.82
N LYS A 266 -13.09 4.90 -7.96
CA LYS A 266 -11.69 5.03 -7.60
C LYS A 266 -11.36 4.07 -6.47
N VAL A 267 -10.36 3.22 -6.69
CA VAL A 267 -9.94 2.18 -5.76
C VAL A 267 -8.45 2.32 -5.47
N ALA A 268 -8.07 2.07 -4.21
CA ALA A 268 -6.66 2.00 -3.83
C ALA A 268 -6.00 0.83 -4.58
N ASN A 269 -4.96 1.12 -5.35
CA ASN A 269 -4.28 0.17 -6.22
C ASN A 269 -2.76 0.33 -6.10
N ALA A 270 -2.27 0.45 -4.86
CA ALA A 270 -0.85 0.59 -4.57
C ALA A 270 -0.03 -0.56 -5.17
N SER A 271 1.22 -0.26 -5.50
CA SER A 271 2.23 -1.22 -5.94
C SER A 271 3.58 -0.82 -5.36
N LYS A 272 4.59 -1.69 -5.47
CA LYS A 272 5.95 -1.37 -5.02
C LYS A 272 6.55 -0.17 -5.76
N ASP A 273 6.17 0.02 -7.02
CA ASP A 273 6.67 1.12 -7.87
C ASP A 273 5.89 2.43 -7.68
N ASN A 274 4.61 2.33 -7.27
CA ASN A 274 3.76 3.48 -6.99
C ASN A 274 2.82 3.16 -5.82
N LEU A 275 3.22 3.58 -4.62
CA LEU A 275 2.49 3.32 -3.38
C LEU A 275 1.17 4.11 -3.27
N GLU A 276 1.06 5.24 -3.94
CA GLU A 276 -0.12 6.12 -3.89
C GLU A 276 -1.07 5.89 -5.06
N ALA A 277 -0.82 4.86 -5.87
CA ALA A 277 -1.59 4.57 -7.07
C ALA A 277 -3.08 4.36 -6.75
N VAL A 278 -3.91 5.06 -7.52
CA VAL A 278 -5.36 4.93 -7.55
C VAL A 278 -5.77 4.46 -8.93
N LYS A 279 -6.67 3.48 -8.99
CA LYS A 279 -7.23 3.00 -10.24
C LYS A 279 -8.72 3.32 -10.31
N THR A 280 -9.15 3.87 -11.44
CA THR A 280 -10.57 3.97 -11.79
C THR A 280 -11.00 2.65 -12.42
N VAL A 281 -12.03 2.01 -11.87
CA VAL A 281 -12.55 0.72 -12.31
C VAL A 281 -14.01 0.88 -12.73
N PRO A 282 -14.41 0.42 -13.93
CA PRO A 282 -15.78 0.51 -14.38
C PRO A 282 -16.71 -0.38 -13.56
N THR A 283 -17.97 0.04 -13.45
CA THR A 283 -19.03 -0.72 -12.76
C THR A 283 -20.24 -0.91 -13.66
N ASN A 284 -21.16 -1.79 -13.25
CA ASN A 284 -22.47 -1.94 -13.88
C ASN A 284 -23.56 -1.04 -13.28
N GLN A 285 -23.20 -0.16 -12.33
CA GLN A 285 -24.16 0.74 -11.70
C GLN A 285 -24.46 1.92 -12.61
N GLU A 286 -25.73 2.28 -12.71
CA GLU A 286 -26.20 3.36 -13.56
C GLU A 286 -26.65 4.57 -12.74
N PHE A 287 -26.28 5.75 -13.21
CA PHE A 287 -26.94 7.01 -12.89
C PHE A 287 -27.99 7.26 -13.96
N THR A 288 -29.27 7.20 -13.59
CA THR A 288 -30.36 7.62 -14.47
C THR A 288 -31.11 8.77 -13.84
N ASN A 289 -31.22 9.88 -14.56
CA ASN A 289 -32.05 11.00 -14.15
C ASN A 289 -32.91 11.51 -15.30
N THR A 290 -34.15 11.89 -14.98
CA THR A 290 -35.07 12.52 -15.94
C THR A 290 -35.27 13.98 -15.56
N TYR A 291 -34.94 14.87 -16.49
CA TYR A 291 -35.06 16.31 -16.34
C TYR A 291 -36.33 16.79 -17.01
N ASP A 292 -37.15 17.55 -16.28
CA ASP A 292 -38.30 18.26 -16.85
C ASP A 292 -37.85 19.62 -17.38
N LEU A 293 -37.96 19.80 -18.69
CA LEU A 293 -37.58 21.01 -19.42
C LEU A 293 -38.80 21.81 -19.89
N SER A 294 -39.99 21.59 -19.29
CA SER A 294 -41.22 22.32 -19.62
C SER A 294 -41.08 23.84 -19.52
N PHE A 295 -40.16 24.35 -18.69
CA PHE A 295 -39.86 25.77 -18.60
C PHE A 295 -39.42 26.36 -19.96
N LEU A 296 -38.80 25.58 -20.85
CA LEU A 296 -38.40 26.03 -22.19
C LEU A 296 -39.59 26.34 -23.10
N ASN A 297 -40.79 25.84 -22.80
CA ASN A 297 -41.99 26.12 -23.60
C ASN A 297 -42.82 27.28 -23.05
N THR A 298 -42.37 27.92 -21.97
CA THR A 298 -43.04 29.07 -21.39
C THR A 298 -42.46 30.36 -21.98
N THR A 299 -43.31 31.19 -22.58
CA THR A 299 -42.93 32.55 -22.98
C THR A 299 -42.46 33.32 -21.75
N ALA A 300 -41.31 34.00 -21.85
CA ALA A 300 -40.80 34.85 -20.78
C ALA A 300 -41.86 35.89 -20.41
N SER A 301 -42.40 35.77 -19.19
CA SER A 301 -43.31 36.73 -18.56
C SER A 301 -42.54 37.83 -17.87
#